data_AF-A0AB35Y5G9-F1
#
_entry.id   AF-A0AB35Y5G9-F1
#
_cell.length_a   1.000
_cell.length_b   1.000
_cell.length_c   1.000
_cell.angle_alpha   90.00
_cell.angle_beta   90.00
_cell.angle_gamma   90.00
#
_symmetry.space_group_name_H-M   'P 1'
#
loop_
_entity.id
_entity.type
_entity.pdbx_description
1 polymer ?
#
loop_
_entity_poly.entity_id
_entity_poly.type
_entity_poly.pdbx_seq_one_letter_code
_entity_poly.pdbx_strand_id
1 'polypeptide(L)'
;MSNISRRQFLKGAGVATLAVAAAGVLAGCSNVPDKPTPGVPDKTVHIYYMIGVQPVNGEPVEISVNGLATSVTYETIKANIPANVAADYDCAKKNYDIEKDGTVTVNLQKKASAKPTKQVMIRYHEGTLQLDSGEFTDFINYQDVEEDATKIDLSKLELEKTDYKLAENEANGIIKAEGTKLYADVYVQKK
;
A
#
# COMPACT_ATOMS: atom_id res chain seq x y z
N MET A 1 -61.24 -49.47 -17.42
CA MET A 1 -61.87 -48.21 -17.85
C MET A 1 -60.85 -47.46 -18.68
N SER A 2 -61.05 -47.43 -20.00
CA SER A 2 -60.18 -46.75 -20.96
C SER A 2 -60.80 -45.39 -21.27
N ASN A 3 -60.13 -44.29 -20.91
CA ASN A 3 -60.49 -42.98 -21.45
C ASN A 3 -59.40 -42.54 -22.43
N ILE A 4 -59.85 -42.43 -23.67
CA ILE A 4 -59.09 -42.13 -24.87
C ILE A 4 -58.91 -40.62 -25.01
N SER A 5 -57.69 -40.25 -25.36
CA SER A 5 -57.25 -38.92 -25.78
C SER A 5 -57.93 -38.50 -27.09
N ARG A 6 -58.38 -37.25 -27.17
CA ARG A 6 -58.42 -36.50 -28.44
C ARG A 6 -57.94 -35.08 -28.21
N ARG A 7 -56.74 -34.83 -28.74
CA ARG A 7 -56.14 -33.51 -28.85
C ARG A 7 -56.86 -32.70 -29.93
N GLN A 8 -56.80 -31.38 -29.74
CA GLN A 8 -56.78 -30.32 -30.76
C GLN A 8 -58.15 -29.91 -31.34
N PHE A 9 -58.40 -28.69 -31.83
CA PHE A 9 -57.56 -27.61 -32.38
C PHE A 9 -58.36 -26.30 -32.26
N LEU A 10 -57.70 -25.17 -32.00
CA LEU A 10 -57.86 -23.84 -32.65
C LEU A 10 -57.08 -22.81 -31.81
N LYS A 11 -55.89 -22.35 -32.21
CA LYS A 11 -55.55 -21.35 -33.25
C LYS A 11 -56.10 -19.94 -32.98
N GLY A 12 -55.16 -19.00 -32.83
CA GLY A 12 -55.30 -17.53 -32.88
C GLY A 12 -54.15 -16.89 -32.10
N ALA A 13 -52.94 -16.71 -32.65
CA ALA A 13 -52.50 -15.61 -33.52
C ALA A 13 -52.56 -14.21 -32.85
N GLY A 14 -51.40 -13.55 -32.73
CA GLY A 14 -51.25 -12.16 -32.26
C GLY A 14 -50.19 -12.04 -31.15
N VAL A 15 -48.90 -11.93 -31.48
CA VAL A 15 -48.17 -10.68 -31.74
C VAL A 15 -48.04 -9.77 -30.51
N ALA A 16 -46.79 -9.65 -30.06
CA ALA A 16 -46.13 -8.54 -29.39
C ALA A 16 -46.84 -7.78 -28.24
N THR A 17 -46.15 -7.66 -27.10
CA THR A 17 -45.62 -6.35 -26.66
C THR A 17 -44.84 -6.49 -25.35
N LEU A 18 -43.58 -6.03 -25.40
CA LEU A 18 -42.86 -5.53 -24.24
C LEU A 18 -43.69 -4.36 -23.68
N ALA A 19 -44.07 -4.37 -22.40
CA ALA A 19 -44.65 -3.22 -21.74
C ALA A 19 -44.15 -3.13 -20.30
N VAL A 20 -43.17 -2.24 -20.11
CA VAL A 20 -42.94 -1.55 -18.84
C VAL A 20 -44.24 -0.87 -18.43
N ALA A 21 -44.71 -1.13 -17.21
CA ALA A 21 -45.77 -0.34 -16.60
C ALA A 21 -45.32 0.08 -15.20
N ALA A 22 -44.85 1.31 -15.12
CA ALA A 22 -44.87 2.10 -13.91
C ALA A 22 -46.32 2.56 -13.65
N ALA A 23 -46.81 2.31 -12.44
CA ALA A 23 -47.87 3.04 -11.74
C ALA A 23 -47.79 2.52 -10.28
N GLY A 24 -47.49 3.29 -9.25
CA GLY A 24 -47.79 4.69 -9.03
C GLY A 24 -48.65 4.76 -7.77
N VAL A 25 -48.05 4.92 -6.60
CA VAL A 25 -48.72 5.51 -5.44
C VAL A 25 -47.79 6.54 -4.84
N LEU A 26 -48.02 7.79 -5.24
CA LEU A 26 -47.74 8.94 -4.41
C LEU A 26 -48.53 8.79 -3.10
N ALA A 27 -47.82 8.75 -1.97
CA ALA A 27 -48.31 9.33 -0.73
C ALA A 27 -47.08 9.86 0.01
N GLY A 28 -46.94 11.18 0.02
CA GLY A 28 -45.78 11.85 0.59
C GLY A 28 -45.71 11.68 2.11
N CYS A 29 -44.49 11.47 2.62
CA CYS A 29 -44.01 12.18 3.80
C CYS A 29 -42.50 12.00 3.94
N SER A 30 -41.80 13.13 3.87
CA SER A 30 -40.58 13.44 4.63
C SER A 30 -39.25 12.83 4.18
N ASN A 31 -38.35 13.72 3.72
CA ASN A 31 -36.89 13.66 3.76
C ASN A 31 -36.25 12.35 4.25
N VAL A 32 -35.98 11.43 3.33
CA VAL A 32 -34.94 10.41 3.53
C VAL A 32 -33.79 10.77 2.59
N PRO A 33 -32.60 11.11 3.12
CA PRO A 33 -31.42 11.33 2.30
C PRO A 33 -31.02 10.00 1.64
N ASP A 34 -30.78 10.06 0.33
CA ASP A 34 -30.09 9.05 -0.48
C ASP A 34 -30.48 7.58 -0.22
N LYS A 35 -31.57 7.14 -0.86
CA LYS A 35 -31.76 5.72 -1.14
C LYS A 35 -30.56 5.26 -2.01
N PRO A 36 -29.78 4.23 -1.62
CA PRO A 36 -28.78 3.68 -2.52
C PRO A 36 -29.51 3.18 -3.77
N THR A 37 -28.95 3.49 -4.95
CA THR A 37 -29.18 2.75 -6.20
C THR A 37 -29.37 1.27 -5.88
N PRO A 38 -30.30 0.48 -6.49
CA PRO A 38 -30.52 -0.92 -6.14
C PRO A 38 -29.18 -1.65 -6.10
N GLY A 39 -28.66 -1.75 -4.88
CA GLY A 39 -27.24 -1.98 -4.67
C GLY A 39 -27.09 -3.48 -4.71
N VAL A 40 -26.20 -3.95 -5.58
CA VAL A 40 -25.75 -5.34 -5.45
C VAL A 40 -25.29 -5.49 -4.00
N PRO A 41 -25.92 -6.39 -3.21
CA PRO A 41 -25.61 -6.50 -1.80
C PRO A 41 -24.12 -6.80 -1.65
N ASP A 42 -23.51 -6.25 -0.61
CA ASP A 42 -22.13 -6.57 -0.28
C ASP A 42 -22.00 -8.08 -0.06
N LYS A 43 -20.84 -8.63 -0.44
CA LYS A 43 -20.52 -10.04 -0.26
C LYS A 43 -19.40 -10.19 0.76
N THR A 44 -19.48 -11.26 1.55
CA THR A 44 -18.40 -11.67 2.45
C THR A 44 -17.29 -12.33 1.65
N VAL A 45 -16.05 -11.94 1.91
CA VAL A 45 -14.84 -12.54 1.34
C VAL A 45 -14.00 -13.13 2.45
N HIS A 46 -13.51 -14.35 2.24
CA HIS A 46 -12.68 -15.08 3.19
C HIS A 46 -11.21 -14.99 2.78
N ILE A 47 -10.39 -14.30 3.58
CA ILE A 47 -8.97 -14.09 3.30
C ILE A 47 -8.13 -15.11 4.07
N TYR A 48 -7.38 -15.92 3.32
CA TYR A 48 -6.39 -16.86 3.88
C TYR A 48 -4.99 -16.28 3.79
N TYR A 49 -4.43 -15.91 4.94
CA TYR A 49 -3.03 -15.53 5.05
C TYR A 49 -2.16 -16.77 5.20
N MET A 50 -1.20 -16.93 4.29
CA MET A 50 -0.32 -18.08 4.20
C MET A 50 1.14 -17.68 4.47
N ILE A 51 1.85 -18.46 5.27
CA ILE A 51 3.32 -18.42 5.34
C ILE A 51 3.83 -19.71 4.68
N GLY A 52 4.39 -19.57 3.49
CA GLY A 52 4.74 -20.73 2.65
C GLY A 52 3.49 -21.49 2.23
N VAL A 53 3.27 -22.67 2.83
CA VAL A 53 2.10 -23.53 2.56
C VAL A 53 1.13 -23.64 3.75
N GLN A 54 1.41 -22.94 4.86
CA GLN A 54 0.61 -23.04 6.08
C GLN A 54 -0.22 -21.79 6.34
N PRO A 55 -1.50 -21.92 6.72
CA PRO A 55 -2.32 -20.80 7.12
C PRO A 55 -1.86 -20.26 8.48
N VAL A 56 -1.82 -18.94 8.63
CA VAL A 56 -1.29 -18.25 9.84
C VAL A 56 -2.06 -18.60 11.11
N ASN A 57 -3.40 -18.58 11.06
CA ASN A 57 -4.26 -18.79 12.24
C ASN A 57 -5.25 -19.96 12.06
N GLY A 58 -5.14 -20.74 10.98
CA GLY A 58 -6.08 -21.82 10.65
C GLY A 58 -7.49 -21.36 10.24
N GLU A 59 -7.92 -20.17 10.66
CA GLU A 59 -9.19 -19.54 10.26
C GLU A 59 -8.97 -18.37 9.27
N PRO A 60 -9.86 -18.20 8.27
CA PRO A 60 -9.83 -17.07 7.36
C PRO A 60 -10.28 -15.77 8.04
N VAL A 61 -9.71 -14.64 7.61
CA VAL A 61 -10.19 -13.32 7.99
C VAL A 61 -11.35 -12.93 7.08
N GLU A 62 -12.50 -12.62 7.67
CA GLU A 62 -13.70 -12.23 6.92
C GLU A 62 -13.77 -10.71 6.73
N ILE A 63 -14.01 -10.27 5.50
CA ILE A 63 -14.27 -8.87 5.19
C ILE A 63 -15.53 -8.74 4.33
N SER A 64 -16.22 -7.61 4.45
CA SER A 64 -17.33 -7.25 3.57
C SER A 64 -16.83 -6.35 2.45
N VAL A 65 -17.10 -6.72 1.20
CA VAL A 65 -16.77 -5.92 0.01
C VAL A 65 -18.00 -5.74 -0.86
N ASN A 66 -17.98 -4.74 -1.75
CA ASN A 66 -19.05 -4.51 -2.71
C ASN A 66 -19.35 -5.81 -3.50
N GLY A 67 -20.62 -6.13 -3.72
CA GLY A 67 -21.02 -7.37 -4.39
C GLY A 67 -20.46 -7.54 -5.81
N LEU A 68 -20.11 -6.44 -6.49
CA LEU A 68 -19.46 -6.44 -7.81
C LEU A 68 -17.94 -6.47 -7.77
N ALA A 69 -17.32 -6.43 -6.58
CA ALA A 69 -15.87 -6.45 -6.43
C ALA A 69 -15.29 -7.75 -6.98
N THR A 70 -14.31 -7.63 -7.87
CA THR A 70 -13.52 -8.75 -8.41
C THR A 70 -12.20 -8.93 -7.68
N SER A 71 -11.76 -7.95 -6.89
CA SER A 71 -10.52 -7.99 -6.12
C SER A 71 -10.64 -7.21 -4.82
N VAL A 72 -9.73 -7.50 -3.88
CA VAL A 72 -9.50 -6.76 -2.64
C VAL A 72 -8.24 -5.90 -2.82
N THR A 73 -8.29 -4.65 -2.36
CA THR A 73 -7.17 -3.72 -2.50
C THR A 73 -6.01 -4.09 -1.58
N TYR A 74 -4.79 -3.71 -1.98
CA TYR A 74 -3.59 -3.85 -1.13
C TYR A 74 -3.78 -3.27 0.27
N GLU A 75 -4.41 -2.09 0.39
CA GLU A 75 -4.59 -1.41 1.67
C GLU A 75 -5.49 -2.21 2.61
N THR A 76 -6.59 -2.75 2.10
CA THR A 76 -7.50 -3.61 2.88
C THR A 76 -6.81 -4.90 3.30
N ILE A 77 -6.07 -5.56 2.40
CA ILE A 77 -5.29 -6.76 2.77
C ILE A 77 -4.25 -6.43 3.83
N LYS A 78 -3.48 -5.36 3.66
CA LYS A 78 -2.44 -4.95 4.61
C LYS A 78 -3.01 -4.62 5.99
N ALA A 79 -4.16 -3.95 6.06
CA ALA A 79 -4.82 -3.61 7.31
C ALA A 79 -5.36 -4.84 8.07
N ASN A 80 -5.60 -5.95 7.37
CA ASN A 80 -6.18 -7.17 7.93
C ASN A 80 -5.16 -8.30 8.14
N ILE A 81 -3.84 -8.03 8.00
CA ILE A 81 -2.80 -9.01 8.33
C ILE A 81 -2.89 -9.34 9.83
N PRO A 82 -2.89 -10.63 10.22
CA PRO A 82 -2.96 -11.02 11.62
C PRO A 82 -1.83 -10.41 12.46
N ALA A 83 -2.19 -9.82 13.61
CA ALA A 83 -1.25 -9.07 14.46
C ALA A 83 -0.06 -9.91 14.97
N ASN A 84 -0.24 -11.22 15.13
CA ASN A 84 0.80 -12.16 15.55
C ASN A 84 1.94 -12.32 14.52
N VAL A 85 1.68 -12.04 13.24
CA VAL A 85 2.70 -12.14 12.17
C VAL A 85 3.01 -10.80 11.53
N ALA A 86 2.17 -9.79 11.72
CA ALA A 86 2.32 -8.45 11.15
C ALA A 86 3.63 -7.76 11.56
N ALA A 87 4.30 -8.20 12.63
CA ALA A 87 5.63 -7.72 13.01
C ALA A 87 6.71 -8.12 11.99
N ASP A 88 6.77 -9.41 11.65
CA ASP A 88 7.85 -10.02 10.87
C ASP A 88 7.51 -10.26 9.40
N TYR A 89 6.24 -10.19 9.02
CA TYR A 89 5.76 -10.51 7.68
C TYR A 89 4.91 -9.37 7.08
N ASP A 90 4.96 -9.22 5.76
CA ASP A 90 4.11 -8.31 4.97
C ASP A 90 3.58 -9.02 3.72
N CYS A 91 2.58 -8.48 3.05
CA CYS A 91 2.05 -9.01 1.80
C CYS A 91 2.69 -8.32 0.58
N ALA A 92 2.55 -8.90 -0.61
CA ALA A 92 2.98 -8.24 -1.85
C ALA A 92 2.12 -6.99 -2.11
N LYS A 93 2.74 -5.91 -2.60
CA LYS A 93 2.06 -4.64 -2.94
C LYS A 93 1.30 -4.76 -4.25
N LYS A 94 0.14 -5.41 -4.20
CA LYS A 94 -0.79 -5.61 -5.31
C LYS A 94 -2.22 -5.78 -4.80
N ASN A 95 -3.19 -5.69 -5.69
CA ASN A 95 -4.56 -6.13 -5.41
C ASN A 95 -4.64 -7.66 -5.55
N TYR A 96 -5.58 -8.26 -4.84
CA TYR A 96 -5.76 -9.70 -4.79
C TYR A 96 -7.13 -10.05 -5.35
N ASP A 97 -7.16 -10.87 -6.39
CA ASP A 97 -8.41 -11.30 -7.01
C ASP A 97 -9.23 -12.17 -6.06
N ILE A 98 -10.54 -11.96 -6.07
CA ILE A 98 -11.51 -12.78 -5.33
C ILE A 98 -11.83 -13.98 -6.21
N GLU A 99 -11.56 -15.16 -5.69
CA GLU A 99 -11.88 -16.42 -6.35
C GLU A 99 -13.40 -16.63 -6.48
N LYS A 100 -13.81 -17.58 -7.32
CA LYS A 100 -15.23 -17.84 -7.59
C LYS A 100 -16.02 -18.27 -6.36
N ASP A 101 -15.34 -18.86 -5.39
CA ASP A 101 -15.87 -19.29 -4.10
C ASP A 101 -15.87 -18.17 -3.04
N GLY A 102 -15.45 -16.96 -3.39
CA GLY A 102 -15.37 -15.82 -2.48
C GLY A 102 -14.12 -15.81 -1.61
N THR A 103 -13.10 -16.61 -1.94
CA THR A 103 -11.85 -16.66 -1.18
C THR A 103 -10.76 -15.78 -1.78
N VAL A 104 -9.81 -15.37 -0.95
CA VAL A 104 -8.60 -14.66 -1.35
C VAL A 104 -7.41 -15.27 -0.63
N THR A 105 -6.43 -15.78 -1.37
CA THR A 105 -5.20 -16.33 -0.78
C THR A 105 -4.06 -15.30 -0.85
N VAL A 106 -3.51 -14.97 0.33
CA VAL A 106 -2.43 -13.98 0.48
C VAL A 106 -1.20 -14.66 1.03
N ASN A 107 -0.17 -14.81 0.18
CA ASN A 107 1.14 -15.28 0.62
C ASN A 107 1.90 -14.13 1.29
N LEU A 108 2.15 -14.29 2.58
CA LEU A 108 2.98 -13.40 3.36
C LEU A 108 4.45 -13.71 3.11
N GLN A 109 5.23 -12.65 2.93
CA GLN A 109 6.67 -12.69 2.79
C GLN A 109 7.31 -12.13 4.04
N LYS A 110 8.40 -12.76 4.50
CA LYS A 110 9.18 -12.24 5.61
C LYS A 110 9.66 -10.85 5.22
N LYS A 111 9.42 -9.87 6.09
CA LYS A 111 9.96 -8.53 5.90
C LYS A 111 11.47 -8.65 5.79
N ALA A 112 12.05 -7.88 4.87
CA ALA A 112 13.50 -7.70 4.89
C ALA A 112 13.86 -7.20 6.30
N SER A 113 14.76 -7.90 6.98
CA SER A 113 15.39 -7.36 8.17
C SER A 113 15.97 -6.00 7.77
N ALA A 114 15.59 -4.94 8.48
CA ALA A 114 16.24 -3.66 8.31
C ALA A 114 17.74 -3.93 8.50
N LYS A 115 18.55 -3.60 7.49
CA LYS A 115 20.00 -3.68 7.65
C LYS A 115 20.36 -2.81 8.85
N PRO A 116 21.24 -3.27 9.75
CA PRO A 116 21.69 -2.43 10.84
C PRO A 116 22.28 -1.14 10.26
N THR A 117 21.94 -0.02 10.89
CA THR A 117 22.42 1.31 10.50
C THR A 117 23.24 1.94 11.61
N LYS A 118 24.13 2.85 11.21
CA LYS A 118 24.91 3.69 12.12
C LYS A 118 24.71 5.15 11.73
N GLN A 119 24.66 6.02 12.73
CA GLN A 119 24.55 7.46 12.52
C GLN A 119 25.95 8.06 12.32
N VAL A 120 26.11 8.87 11.28
CA VAL A 120 27.37 9.56 10.96
C VAL A 120 27.15 11.06 11.02
N MET A 121 28.01 11.77 11.74
CA MET A 121 28.04 13.23 11.80
C MET A 121 28.71 13.81 10.55
N ILE A 122 28.10 14.77 9.90
CA ILE A 122 28.63 15.40 8.69
C ILE A 122 29.29 16.71 9.09
N ARG A 123 30.54 16.91 8.66
CA ARG A 123 31.32 18.12 8.93
C ARG A 123 31.60 18.83 7.62
N TYR A 124 31.07 20.03 7.46
CA TYR A 124 31.24 20.81 6.25
C TYR A 124 32.48 21.70 6.34
N HIS A 125 33.22 21.80 5.26
CA HIS A 125 34.42 22.64 5.17
C HIS A 125 34.41 23.48 3.89
N GLU A 126 34.62 24.79 4.02
CA GLU A 126 34.93 25.69 2.90
C GLU A 126 36.43 25.96 2.91
N GLY A 127 37.17 25.29 2.02
CA GLY A 127 38.64 25.30 2.05
C GLY A 127 39.19 24.71 3.36
N THR A 128 39.90 25.50 4.16
CA THR A 128 40.43 25.10 5.48
C THR A 128 39.50 25.43 6.64
N LEU A 129 38.39 26.13 6.39
CA LEU A 129 37.47 26.59 7.40
C LEU A 129 36.34 25.57 7.58
N GLN A 130 36.15 25.08 8.79
CA GLN A 130 34.99 24.27 9.13
C GLN A 130 33.77 25.19 9.31
N LEU A 131 32.69 24.89 8.59
CA LEU A 131 31.42 25.58 8.72
C LEU A 131 30.73 25.01 9.97
N ASP A 132 30.57 25.84 11.01
CA ASP A 132 29.94 25.40 12.25
C ASP A 132 28.43 25.22 12.07
N SER A 133 27.92 24.10 12.58
CA SER A 133 26.52 23.69 12.57
C SER A 133 25.56 24.67 13.25
N GLY A 134 26.08 25.64 14.02
CA GLY A 134 25.29 26.67 14.72
C GLY A 134 24.90 27.89 13.87
N GLU A 135 25.70 28.25 12.85
CA GLU A 135 25.40 29.37 11.95
C GLU A 135 24.70 28.92 10.66
N PHE A 136 24.87 27.65 10.26
CA PHE A 136 24.30 27.11 9.04
C PHE A 136 23.27 26.03 9.34
N THR A 137 22.03 26.47 9.60
CA THR A 137 20.88 25.58 9.86
C THR A 137 20.41 24.82 8.63
N ASP A 138 20.84 25.23 7.44
CA ASP A 138 20.37 24.68 6.16
C ASP A 138 21.13 23.42 5.74
N PHE A 139 22.17 23.03 6.49
CA PHE A 139 22.92 21.81 6.25
C PHE A 139 22.38 20.61 7.03
N ILE A 140 22.45 19.44 6.39
CA ILE A 140 22.16 18.15 7.01
C ILE A 140 23.40 17.70 7.79
N ASN A 141 23.32 17.74 9.12
CA ASN A 141 24.46 17.45 9.99
C ASN A 141 24.62 15.97 10.37
N TYR A 142 23.63 15.13 10.04
CA TYR A 142 23.65 13.70 10.35
C TYR A 142 23.04 12.89 9.22
N GLN A 143 23.62 11.71 8.97
CA GLN A 143 23.06 10.73 8.05
C GLN A 143 23.16 9.33 8.63
N ASP A 144 22.04 8.61 8.61
CA ASP A 144 22.01 7.18 8.91
C ASP A 144 22.41 6.40 7.66
N VAL A 145 23.43 5.56 7.81
CA VAL A 145 24.00 4.73 6.74
C VAL A 145 24.03 3.27 7.17
N GLU A 146 24.16 2.35 6.22
CA GLU A 146 24.35 0.93 6.52
C GLU A 146 25.57 0.71 7.43
N GLU A 147 25.53 -0.29 8.30
CA GLU A 147 26.59 -0.54 9.30
C GLU A 147 27.98 -0.74 8.65
N ASP A 148 28.02 -1.37 7.47
CA ASP A 148 29.22 -1.63 6.67
C ASP A 148 29.58 -0.49 5.70
N ALA A 149 28.79 0.59 5.65
CA ALA A 149 29.06 1.73 4.78
C ALA A 149 30.40 2.40 5.13
N THR A 150 31.20 2.68 4.10
CA THR A 150 32.48 3.40 4.19
C THR A 150 32.38 4.85 3.73
N LYS A 151 31.27 5.21 3.05
CA LYS A 151 30.96 6.57 2.61
C LYS A 151 29.51 6.93 2.89
N ILE A 152 29.26 8.21 3.16
CA ILE A 152 27.93 8.81 3.17
C ILE A 152 27.44 9.07 1.75
N ASP A 153 26.13 9.16 1.60
CA ASP A 153 25.46 9.53 0.35
C ASP A 153 25.43 11.05 0.20
N LEU A 154 26.31 11.57 -0.65
CA LEU A 154 26.47 13.00 -0.89
C LEU A 154 25.24 13.63 -1.59
N SER A 155 24.46 12.84 -2.33
CA SER A 155 23.26 13.32 -3.01
C SER A 155 22.12 13.62 -2.04
N LYS A 156 22.15 13.04 -0.84
CA LYS A 156 21.17 13.28 0.23
C LYS A 156 21.52 14.47 1.13
N LEU A 157 22.58 15.22 0.82
CA LEU A 157 22.97 16.41 1.58
C LEU A 157 22.15 17.65 1.23
N GLU A 158 21.32 17.58 0.18
CA GLU A 158 20.42 18.64 -0.28
C GLU A 158 21.11 20.01 -0.46
N LEU A 159 22.38 20.00 -0.89
CA LEU A 159 23.19 21.21 -1.09
C LEU A 159 22.56 22.19 -2.09
N GLU A 160 21.66 21.72 -2.96
CA GLU A 160 20.87 22.57 -3.84
C GLU A 160 20.02 23.61 -3.09
N LYS A 161 19.62 23.33 -1.85
CA LYS A 161 18.86 24.24 -0.98
C LYS A 161 19.74 25.29 -0.29
N THR A 162 21.06 25.13 -0.34
CA THR A 162 22.05 26.04 0.26
C THR A 162 22.72 26.92 -0.80
N ASP A 163 23.53 27.90 -0.39
CA ASP A 163 24.38 28.68 -1.31
C ASP A 163 25.68 27.96 -1.71
N TYR A 164 25.82 26.68 -1.37
CA TYR A 164 27.02 25.89 -1.56
C TYR A 164 26.83 24.75 -2.57
N LYS A 165 27.92 24.38 -3.24
CA LYS A 165 28.04 23.17 -4.06
C LYS A 165 29.19 22.33 -3.55
N LEU A 166 29.16 21.03 -3.88
CA LEU A 166 30.25 20.12 -3.55
C LEU A 166 31.54 20.59 -4.24
N ALA A 167 32.63 20.66 -3.48
CA ALA A 167 33.96 20.88 -4.04
C ALA A 167 34.54 19.54 -4.55
N GLU A 168 35.36 19.57 -5.59
CA GLU A 168 36.04 18.36 -6.09
C GLU A 168 37.08 17.89 -5.07
N ASN A 169 36.74 16.84 -4.31
CA ASN A 169 37.62 16.23 -3.33
C ASN A 169 37.29 14.74 -3.17
N GLU A 170 38.28 13.88 -3.38
CA GLU A 170 38.14 12.41 -3.27
C GLU A 170 37.82 11.94 -1.84
N ALA A 171 38.18 12.75 -0.84
CA ALA A 171 37.90 12.47 0.55
C ALA A 171 36.46 12.76 0.97
N ASN A 172 35.66 13.39 0.08
CA ASN A 172 34.28 13.75 0.38
C ASN A 172 33.46 12.54 0.80
N GLY A 173 32.85 12.68 1.97
CA GLY A 173 31.91 11.72 2.49
C GLY A 173 32.53 10.41 3.00
N ILE A 174 33.86 10.29 3.07
CA ILE A 174 34.50 9.12 3.67
C ILE A 174 34.22 9.11 5.18
N ILE A 175 33.66 8.00 5.66
CA ILE A 175 33.35 7.81 7.07
C ILE A 175 34.63 7.48 7.82
N LYS A 176 34.87 8.24 8.89
CA LYS A 176 35.99 8.12 9.81
C LYS A 176 35.46 7.99 11.24
N ALA A 177 36.30 7.47 12.13
CA ALA A 177 35.97 7.33 13.55
C ALA A 177 36.88 8.23 14.39
N GLU A 178 36.30 8.95 15.33
CA GLU A 178 37.00 9.72 16.36
C GLU A 178 36.47 9.25 17.72
N GLY A 179 37.21 8.34 18.35
CA GLY A 179 36.75 7.61 19.53
C GLY A 179 35.53 6.75 19.21
N THR A 180 34.42 6.98 19.90
CA THR A 180 33.14 6.28 19.68
C THR A 180 32.23 6.97 18.66
N LYS A 181 32.63 8.14 18.13
CA LYS A 181 31.82 8.92 17.20
C LYS A 181 32.25 8.66 15.76
N LEU A 182 31.27 8.56 14.87
CA LEU A 182 31.49 8.46 13.44
C LEU A 182 31.24 9.81 12.79
N TYR A 183 32.11 10.20 11.87
CA TYR A 183 31.96 11.44 11.13
C TYR A 183 32.42 11.30 9.68
N ALA A 184 31.95 12.19 8.81
CA ALA A 184 32.41 12.31 7.44
C ALA A 184 32.66 13.79 7.13
N ASP A 185 33.82 14.08 6.55
CA ASP A 185 34.15 15.43 6.10
C ASP A 185 33.59 15.64 4.68
N VAL A 186 32.94 16.78 4.47
CA VAL A 186 32.39 17.20 3.17
C VAL A 186 32.92 18.58 2.85
N TYR A 187 33.66 18.68 1.76
CA TYR A 187 34.22 19.93 1.27
C TYR A 187 33.24 20.59 0.29
N VAL A 188 32.92 21.84 0.56
CA VAL A 188 31.97 22.65 -0.19
C VAL A 188 32.62 23.96 -0.62
N GLN A 189 32.02 24.59 -1.62
CA GLN A 189 32.40 25.90 -2.13
C GLN A 189 31.12 26.69 -2.46
N LYS A 190 31.13 28.01 -2.31
CA LYS A 190 29.99 28.84 -2.71
C LYS A 190 29.69 28.68 -4.20
N LYS A 191 28.40 28.75 -4.55
CA LYS A 191 27.90 28.58 -5.91
C LYS A 191 28.47 29.61 -6.88
#